data_AF-A0A5D9D002-F1
#
_entry.id   AF-A0A5D9D002-F1
#
_cell.length_a   1.000
_cell.length_b   1.000
_cell.length_c   1.000
_cell.angle_alpha   90.00
_cell.angle_beta   90.00
_cell.angle_gamma   90.00
#
_symmetry.space_group_name_H-M   'P 1'
#
loop_
_entity.id
_entity.type
_entity.pdbx_description
1 polymer ?
#
loop_
_entity_poly.entity_id
_entity_poly.type
_entity_poly.pdbx_seq_one_letter_code
_entity_poly.pdbx_strand_id
1 'polypeptide(L)'
;MTYALIHPPQAEPLTLAEVKAHLRLDSGDEDALLAALIRTAREHLERTTGLCLIRQTWRLYLDRWPENGVIQIGRTPVQAIETILVFDGEGRAADITVGEKLLDGAARPARLWLRDPPAPGRAMNGIEIDFIAGYGEAGTDVPDTLKRAMLIHVAQMFAFRGAVAPENQPAAVPAGYERLVAPFCRLGL
;
A
#
# COMPACT_ATOMS: atom_id res chain seq x y z
N MET A 1 6.36 14.81 -3.45
CA MET A 1 6.27 13.39 -3.84
C MET A 1 4.82 12.98 -3.75
N THR A 2 4.22 12.52 -4.84
CA THR A 2 2.81 12.14 -4.91
C THR A 2 2.70 10.71 -5.41
N TYR A 3 1.74 9.94 -4.92
CA TYR A 3 1.47 8.58 -5.38
C TYR A 3 0.12 8.53 -6.09
N ALA A 4 0.05 7.83 -7.22
CA ALA A 4 -1.21 7.45 -7.86
C ALA A 4 -1.30 5.93 -7.92
N LEU A 5 -2.49 5.40 -7.60
CA LEU A 5 -2.78 3.98 -7.78
C LEU A 5 -3.09 3.74 -9.25
N ILE A 6 -2.33 2.87 -9.91
CA ILE A 6 -2.50 2.54 -11.32
C ILE A 6 -3.34 1.27 -11.46
N HIS A 7 -2.98 0.23 -10.73
CA HIS A 7 -3.76 -1.00 -10.65
C HIS A 7 -4.06 -1.33 -9.19
N PRO A 8 -5.35 -1.37 -8.79
CA PRO A 8 -5.74 -1.76 -7.43
C PRO A 8 -5.42 -3.23 -7.17
N PRO A 9 -5.39 -3.67 -5.90
CA PRO A 9 -5.21 -5.07 -5.57
C PRO A 9 -6.39 -5.89 -6.12
N GLN A 10 -6.09 -7.06 -6.68
CA GLN A 10 -7.09 -7.94 -7.29
C GLN A 10 -7.69 -8.97 -6.30
N ALA A 11 -7.19 -8.99 -5.07
CA ALA A 11 -7.64 -9.85 -3.98
C ALA A 11 -7.64 -9.08 -2.66
N GLU A 12 -8.22 -9.67 -1.63
CA GLU A 12 -8.19 -9.15 -0.26
C GLU A 12 -7.33 -10.05 0.65
N PRO A 13 -6.65 -9.48 1.67
CA PRO A 13 -5.85 -10.25 2.63
C PRO A 13 -6.64 -11.28 3.45
N LEU A 14 -7.95 -11.07 3.59
CA LEU A 14 -8.86 -11.90 4.34
C LEU A 14 -10.00 -12.35 3.43
N THR A 15 -10.37 -13.62 3.54
CA THR A 15 -11.58 -14.17 2.93
C THR A 15 -12.80 -13.90 3.79
N LEU A 16 -13.99 -13.93 3.16
CA LEU A 16 -15.26 -13.88 3.90
C LEU A 16 -15.40 -15.04 4.88
N ALA A 17 -14.89 -16.23 4.54
CA ALA A 17 -14.93 -17.39 5.42
C ALA A 17 -14.11 -17.18 6.70
N GLU A 18 -12.90 -16.62 6.60
CA GLU A 18 -12.07 -16.30 7.77
C GLU A 18 -12.74 -15.25 8.68
N VAL A 19 -13.34 -14.22 8.08
CA VAL A 19 -14.05 -13.18 8.85
C VAL A 19 -15.32 -13.75 9.50
N LYS A 20 -16.12 -14.53 8.78
CA LYS A 20 -17.32 -15.17 9.33
C LYS A 20 -16.98 -16.12 10.48
N ALA A 21 -15.93 -16.93 10.33
CA ALA A 21 -15.44 -17.79 11.41
C ALA A 21 -15.00 -16.96 12.63
N HIS A 22 -14.32 -15.82 12.42
CA HIS A 22 -13.93 -14.92 13.50
C HIS A 22 -15.12 -14.30 14.24
N LEU A 23 -16.17 -13.94 13.51
CA LEU A 23 -17.40 -13.33 14.04
C LEU A 23 -18.45 -14.34 14.51
N ARG A 24 -18.21 -15.64 14.29
CA ARG A 24 -19.17 -16.73 14.55
C ARG A 24 -20.48 -16.56 13.79
N LEU A 25 -20.37 -16.27 12.50
CA LEU A 25 -21.49 -16.15 11.57
C LEU A 25 -21.54 -17.37 10.65
N ASP A 26 -22.72 -17.96 10.49
CA ASP A 26 -22.92 -19.15 9.66
C ASP A 26 -23.69 -18.85 8.36
N SER A 27 -24.41 -17.72 8.28
CA SER A 27 -25.15 -17.32 7.08
C SER A 27 -24.35 -16.38 6.16
N GLY A 28 -24.85 -16.19 4.94
CA GLY A 28 -24.28 -15.29 3.93
C GLY A 28 -24.96 -13.91 3.85
N ASP A 29 -25.94 -13.63 4.70
CA ASP A 29 -26.78 -12.42 4.59
C ASP A 29 -25.96 -11.13 4.77
N GLU A 30 -24.86 -11.21 5.53
CA GLU A 30 -23.98 -10.10 5.85
C GLU A 30 -22.75 -10.03 4.90
N ASP A 31 -22.63 -10.89 3.89
CA ASP A 31 -21.41 -11.03 3.08
C ASP A 31 -21.02 -9.71 2.38
N ALA A 32 -22.01 -8.93 1.92
CA ALA A 32 -21.75 -7.64 1.29
C ALA A 32 -21.17 -6.61 2.27
N LEU A 33 -21.69 -6.58 3.50
CA LEU A 33 -21.18 -5.73 4.57
C LEU A 33 -19.75 -6.15 4.95
N LEU A 34 -19.53 -7.46 5.18
CA LEU A 34 -18.22 -7.98 5.55
C LEU A 34 -17.17 -7.69 4.47
N ALA A 35 -17.52 -7.82 3.18
CA ALA A 35 -16.63 -7.45 2.09
C ALA A 35 -16.24 -5.96 2.11
N ALA A 36 -17.18 -5.06 2.44
CA ALA A 36 -16.88 -3.64 2.59
C ALA A 36 -15.96 -3.38 3.79
N LEU A 37 -16.23 -3.99 4.95
CA LEU A 37 -15.42 -3.83 6.15
C LEU A 37 -13.99 -4.38 5.98
N ILE A 38 -13.81 -5.48 5.24
CA ILE A 38 -12.48 -6.00 4.90
C ILE A 38 -11.68 -4.97 4.11
N ARG A 39 -12.28 -4.37 3.07
CA ARG A 39 -11.63 -3.29 2.29
C ARG A 39 -11.26 -2.10 3.16
N THR A 40 -12.19 -1.63 4.00
CA THR A 40 -11.95 -0.52 4.92
C THR A 40 -10.80 -0.82 5.89
N ALA A 41 -10.74 -2.04 6.44
CA ALA A 41 -9.66 -2.46 7.33
C ALA A 41 -8.31 -2.53 6.60
N ARG A 42 -8.26 -3.07 5.37
CA ARG A 42 -7.07 -3.11 4.51
C ARG A 42 -6.57 -1.69 4.28
N GLU A 43 -7.41 -0.81 3.74
CA GLU A 43 -7.05 0.56 3.38
C GLU A 43 -6.59 1.39 4.58
N HIS A 44 -7.22 1.21 5.74
CA HIS A 44 -6.77 1.85 6.97
C HIS A 44 -5.36 1.37 7.36
N LEU A 45 -5.13 0.05 7.35
CA LEU A 45 -3.83 -0.53 7.71
C LEU A 45 -2.72 -0.09 6.75
N GLU A 46 -2.99 -0.09 5.44
CA GLU A 46 -2.06 0.36 4.39
C GLU A 46 -1.74 1.85 4.50
N ARG A 47 -2.72 2.69 4.86
CA ARG A 47 -2.49 4.13 5.12
C ARG A 47 -1.62 4.35 6.35
N THR A 48 -1.89 3.63 7.43
CA THR A 48 -1.15 3.78 8.70
C THR A 48 0.30 3.31 8.59
N THR A 49 0.53 2.18 7.91
CA THR A 49 1.86 1.56 7.83
C THR A 49 2.68 2.00 6.63
N GLY A 50 2.02 2.42 5.54
CA GLY A 50 2.65 2.54 4.22
C GLY A 50 2.80 1.19 3.51
N LEU A 51 2.28 0.10 4.08
CA LEU A 51 2.33 -1.20 3.42
C LEU A 51 1.33 -1.31 2.27
N CYS A 52 1.67 -2.12 1.29
CA CYS A 52 0.75 -2.75 0.35
C CYS A 52 0.60 -4.20 0.82
N LEU A 53 -0.62 -4.63 1.14
CA LEU A 53 -0.84 -5.98 1.65
C LEU A 53 -0.88 -6.98 0.49
N ILE A 54 -1.71 -6.69 -0.52
CA ILE A 54 -1.80 -7.43 -1.78
C ILE A 54 -1.08 -6.66 -2.87
N ARG A 55 -0.54 -7.39 -3.85
CA ARG A 55 0.15 -6.83 -5.01
C ARG A 55 -0.74 -5.84 -5.76
N GLN A 56 -0.19 -4.66 -5.98
CA GLN A 56 -0.80 -3.55 -6.68
C GLN A 56 0.28 -2.69 -7.35
N THR A 57 -0.11 -1.94 -8.39
CA THR A 57 0.80 -1.06 -9.13
C THR A 57 0.57 0.39 -8.75
N TRP A 58 1.65 1.09 -8.44
CA TRP A 58 1.65 2.49 -8.07
C TRP A 58 2.58 3.28 -8.98
N ARG A 59 2.20 4.53 -9.23
CA ARG A 59 3.08 5.56 -9.81
C ARG A 59 3.54 6.51 -8.71
N LEU A 60 4.84 6.75 -8.63
CA LEU A 60 5.45 7.80 -7.84
C LEU A 60 5.84 8.97 -8.75
N TYR A 61 5.33 10.15 -8.42
CA TYR A 61 5.70 11.41 -9.07
C TYR A 61 6.74 12.15 -8.23
N LEU A 62 7.83 12.56 -8.88
CA LEU A 62 8.87 13.41 -8.31
C LEU A 62 9.09 14.65 -9.18
N ASP A 63 9.35 15.78 -8.53
CA ASP A 63 9.72 17.02 -9.21
C ASP A 63 11.21 17.04 -9.57
N ARG A 64 12.04 16.39 -8.73
CA ARG A 64 13.49 16.29 -8.89
C ARG A 64 14.02 15.04 -8.18
N TRP A 65 15.23 14.62 -8.56
CA TRP A 65 15.96 13.57 -7.85
C TRP A 65 16.38 14.03 -6.44
N PRO A 66 16.39 13.13 -5.44
CA PRO A 66 16.95 13.42 -4.12
C PRO A 66 18.45 13.73 -4.19
N GLU A 67 18.93 14.66 -3.36
CA GLU A 67 20.34 15.08 -3.33
C GLU A 67 21.30 13.94 -2.95
N ASN A 68 20.84 12.99 -2.14
CA ASN A 68 21.60 11.80 -1.75
C ASN A 68 21.55 10.67 -2.80
N GLY A 69 20.86 10.87 -3.92
CA GLY A 69 20.68 9.87 -4.98
C GLY A 69 19.79 8.67 -4.62
N VAL A 70 19.16 8.67 -3.44
CA VAL A 70 18.32 7.55 -2.96
C VAL A 70 16.87 7.99 -2.81
N ILE A 71 16.00 7.39 -3.60
CA ILE A 71 14.56 7.60 -3.57
C ILE A 71 13.97 6.71 -2.49
N GLN A 72 13.27 7.32 -1.52
CA GLN A 72 12.52 6.60 -0.50
C GLN A 72 11.08 6.38 -0.97
N ILE A 73 10.73 5.12 -1.22
CA ILE A 73 9.39 4.71 -1.65
C ILE A 73 8.57 4.34 -0.40
N GLY A 74 7.52 5.12 -0.15
CA GLY A 74 6.65 5.01 1.01
C GLY A 74 5.59 3.91 0.91
N ARG A 75 5.47 3.26 -0.25
CA ARG A 75 4.62 2.09 -0.50
C ARG A 75 5.52 0.85 -0.61
N THR A 76 5.40 -0.07 0.34
CA THR A 76 6.34 -1.19 0.55
C THR A 76 5.58 -2.48 0.91
N PRO A 77 6.09 -3.70 0.73
CA PRO A 77 7.34 -4.04 0.03
C PRO A 77 7.24 -3.80 -1.47
N VAL A 78 8.30 -3.26 -2.06
CA VAL A 78 8.42 -3.07 -3.52
C VAL A 78 8.99 -4.34 -4.13
N GLN A 79 8.25 -4.97 -5.04
CA GLN A 79 8.66 -6.20 -5.71
C GLN A 79 9.50 -5.90 -6.95
N ALA A 80 9.10 -4.90 -7.74
CA ALA A 80 9.76 -4.54 -8.99
C ALA A 80 9.50 -3.08 -9.37
N ILE A 81 10.45 -2.48 -10.07
CA ILE A 81 10.26 -1.21 -10.80
C ILE A 81 9.89 -1.56 -12.23
N GLU A 82 8.72 -1.12 -12.70
CA GLU A 82 8.22 -1.37 -14.04
C GLU A 82 8.75 -0.33 -15.03
N THR A 83 8.60 0.95 -14.70
CA THR A 83 9.05 2.04 -15.58
C THR A 83 9.67 3.18 -14.78
N ILE A 84 10.62 3.88 -15.39
CA ILE A 84 11.19 5.13 -14.91
C ILE A 84 11.23 6.10 -16.09
N LEU A 85 10.37 7.09 -16.06
CA LEU A 85 10.25 8.12 -17.10
C LEU A 85 10.74 9.46 -16.56
N VAL A 86 11.56 10.15 -17.35
CA VAL A 86 12.01 11.51 -17.08
C VAL A 86 11.54 12.41 -18.21
N PHE A 87 10.89 13.50 -17.87
CA PHE A 87 10.28 14.40 -18.84
C PHE A 87 11.15 15.64 -19.07
N ASP A 88 11.36 16.01 -20.34
CA ASP A 88 12.01 17.25 -20.74
C ASP A 88 11.08 18.47 -20.62
N GLY A 89 11.60 19.68 -20.91
CA GLY A 89 10.83 20.93 -20.81
C GLY A 89 9.66 21.01 -21.80
N GLU A 90 9.72 20.25 -22.88
CA GLU A 90 8.70 20.12 -23.92
C GLU A 90 7.68 19.01 -23.61
N GLY A 91 7.84 18.28 -22.51
CA GLY A 91 6.94 17.21 -22.07
C GLY A 91 7.18 15.86 -22.74
N ARG A 92 8.30 15.66 -23.44
CA ARG A 92 8.69 14.34 -23.97
C ARG A 92 9.28 13.48 -22.86
N ALA A 93 8.85 12.22 -22.80
CA ALA A 93 9.36 11.25 -21.85
C ALA A 93 10.59 10.54 -22.42
N ALA A 94 11.66 10.50 -21.64
CA ALA A 94 12.79 9.59 -21.80
C ALA A 94 12.64 8.42 -20.84
N ASP A 95 12.59 7.20 -21.37
CA ASP A 95 12.58 5.97 -20.57
C ASP A 95 14.01 5.59 -20.17
N ILE A 96 14.27 5.60 -18.85
CA ILE A 96 15.57 5.24 -18.27
C ILE A 96 15.52 3.94 -17.47
N THR A 97 14.47 3.14 -17.65
CA THR A 97 14.22 1.92 -16.87
C THR A 97 15.38 0.93 -16.92
N VAL A 98 16.10 0.84 -18.05
CA VAL A 98 17.24 -0.07 -18.24
C VAL A 98 18.56 0.45 -17.66
N GLY A 99 18.58 1.66 -17.09
CA GLY A 99 19.74 2.23 -16.43
C GLY A 99 20.18 1.43 -15.20
N GLU A 100 21.44 1.60 -14.79
CA GLU A 100 21.97 0.95 -13.60
C GLU A 100 21.24 1.45 -12.34
N LYS A 101 20.64 0.50 -11.61
CA LYS A 101 19.80 0.78 -10.45
C LYS A 101 19.95 -0.30 -9.39
N LEU A 102 19.75 0.08 -8.13
CA LEU A 102 19.68 -0.83 -6.99
C LEU A 102 18.35 -0.61 -6.27
N LEU A 103 17.62 -1.69 -6.06
CA LEU A 103 16.37 -1.70 -5.31
C LEU A 103 16.54 -2.50 -4.02
N ASP A 104 16.37 -1.83 -2.89
CA ASP A 104 16.08 -2.46 -1.60
C ASP A 104 14.58 -2.32 -1.33
N GLY A 105 13.82 -3.27 -1.88
CA GLY A 105 12.36 -3.28 -1.83
C GLY A 105 11.78 -3.79 -0.51
N ALA A 106 12.60 -4.45 0.32
CA ALA A 106 12.19 -5.00 1.61
C ALA A 106 12.33 -3.97 2.76
N ALA A 107 13.20 -2.97 2.59
CA ALA A 107 13.34 -1.88 3.52
C ALA A 107 12.05 -1.07 3.71
N ARG A 108 11.99 -0.35 4.84
CA ARG A 108 10.84 0.46 5.25
C ARG A 108 11.34 1.83 5.71
N PRO A 109 11.26 2.88 4.86
CA PRO A 109 10.77 2.88 3.48
C PRO A 109 11.67 2.06 2.53
N ALA A 110 11.10 1.60 1.41
CA ALA A 110 11.88 0.95 0.36
C ALA A 110 12.82 1.98 -0.29
N ARG A 111 13.98 1.53 -0.77
CA ARG A 111 15.03 2.41 -1.29
C ARG A 111 15.34 2.06 -2.74
N LEU A 112 15.23 3.04 -3.63
CA LEU A 112 15.63 2.93 -5.02
C LEU A 112 16.79 3.90 -5.27
N TRP A 113 17.92 3.36 -5.69
CA TRP A 113 19.09 4.14 -6.12
C TRP A 113 19.28 3.98 -7.63
N LEU A 114 19.70 5.05 -8.30
CA LEU A 114 19.97 5.11 -9.73
C LEU A 114 21.35 5.72 -9.95
N ARG A 115 22.12 5.15 -10.88
CA ARG A 115 23.38 5.76 -11.32
C ARG A 115 23.11 6.90 -12.30
N ASP A 116 23.61 8.09 -11.97
CA ASP A 116 23.67 9.26 -12.86
C ASP A 116 22.39 9.54 -13.68
N PRO A 117 21.20 9.62 -13.05
CA PRO A 117 19.96 9.82 -13.80
C PRO A 117 19.92 11.24 -14.40
N PRO A 118 19.37 11.42 -15.63
CA PRO A 118 19.25 12.73 -16.25
C PRO A 118 18.32 13.63 -15.43
N ALA A 119 18.66 14.92 -15.35
CA ALA A 119 17.80 15.89 -14.66
C ALA A 119 16.48 16.08 -15.41
N PRO A 120 15.33 16.17 -14.71
CA PRO A 120 14.06 16.49 -15.35
C PRO A 120 14.07 17.93 -15.90
N GLY A 121 13.47 18.13 -17.07
CA GLY A 121 13.28 19.46 -17.67
C GLY A 121 12.03 20.19 -17.18
N ARG A 122 11.13 19.49 -16.46
CA ARG A 122 9.92 20.08 -15.87
C ARG A 122 10.14 20.46 -14.42
N ALA A 123 9.55 21.59 -14.02
CA ALA A 123 9.57 22.05 -12.63
C ALA A 123 8.69 21.21 -11.68
N MET A 124 7.66 20.54 -12.20
CA MET A 124 6.73 19.72 -11.42
C MET A 124 6.42 18.41 -12.15
N ASN A 125 6.36 17.30 -11.40
CA ASN A 125 6.12 15.95 -11.90
C ASN A 125 6.99 15.63 -13.14
N GLY A 126 8.27 16.00 -13.07
CA GLY A 126 9.22 15.74 -14.15
C GLY A 126 9.73 14.31 -14.20
N ILE A 127 9.42 13.51 -13.17
CA ILE A 127 9.80 12.10 -13.07
C ILE A 127 8.57 11.30 -12.68
N GLU A 128 8.37 10.18 -13.38
CA GLU A 128 7.34 9.19 -13.08
C GLU A 128 7.98 7.82 -12.92
N ILE A 129 7.66 7.13 -11.83
CA ILE A 129 8.18 5.79 -11.53
C ILE A 129 7.01 4.86 -11.29
N ASP A 130 6.78 3.90 -12.18
CA ASP A 130 5.83 2.82 -11.95
C ASP A 130 6.51 1.65 -11.26
N PHE A 131 5.87 1.14 -10.21
CA PHE A 131 6.39 0.02 -9.44
C PHE A 131 5.28 -0.85 -8.89
N ILE A 132 5.62 -2.13 -8.71
CA ILE A 132 4.76 -3.13 -8.09
C ILE A 132 5.09 -3.19 -6.61
N ALA A 133 4.08 -3.08 -5.75
CA ALA A 133 4.23 -3.24 -4.32
C ALA A 133 3.15 -4.16 -3.73
N GLY A 134 3.52 -4.96 -2.73
CA GLY A 134 2.65 -5.94 -2.08
C GLY A 134 3.44 -7.14 -1.56
N TYR A 135 2.90 -7.88 -0.59
CA TYR A 135 3.54 -9.13 -0.15
C TYR A 135 3.40 -10.24 -1.21
N GLY A 136 2.29 -10.25 -1.94
CA GLY A 136 2.02 -11.23 -3.00
C GLY A 136 0.62 -11.08 -3.57
N GLU A 137 0.19 -12.06 -4.35
CA GLU A 137 -1.11 -12.04 -5.07
C GLU A 137 -2.27 -12.49 -4.17
N ALA A 138 -1.97 -13.19 -3.07
CA ALA A 138 -2.97 -13.83 -2.23
C ALA A 138 -2.83 -13.47 -0.75
N GLY A 139 -3.92 -13.60 0.00
CA GLY A 139 -3.92 -13.38 1.46
C GLY A 139 -2.99 -14.31 2.23
N THR A 140 -2.58 -15.45 1.66
CA THR A 140 -1.57 -16.35 2.23
C THR A 140 -0.16 -15.74 2.26
N ASP A 141 0.12 -14.76 1.40
CA ASP A 141 1.42 -14.08 1.34
C ASP A 141 1.52 -12.99 2.42
N VAL A 142 0.39 -12.59 3.02
CA VAL A 142 0.32 -11.51 4.02
C VAL A 142 0.66 -12.05 5.41
N PRO A 143 1.57 -11.39 6.17
CA PRO A 143 1.88 -11.79 7.54
C PRO A 143 0.65 -11.94 8.43
N ASP A 144 0.58 -13.04 9.17
CA ASP A 144 -0.56 -13.37 10.04
C ASP A 144 -0.86 -12.30 11.08
N THR A 145 0.16 -11.59 11.59
CA THR A 145 -0.02 -10.48 12.53
C THR A 145 -0.84 -9.33 11.93
N LEU A 146 -0.63 -9.03 10.63
CA LEU A 146 -1.39 -8.00 9.93
C LEU A 146 -2.82 -8.47 9.64
N LYS A 147 -3.00 -9.73 9.25
CA LYS A 147 -4.33 -10.36 9.14
C LYS A 147 -5.08 -10.34 10.47
N ARG A 148 -4.40 -10.61 11.58
CA ARG A 148 -4.98 -10.52 12.93
C ARG A 148 -5.41 -9.10 13.27
N ALA A 149 -4.61 -8.09 12.95
CA ALA A 149 -4.97 -6.69 13.13
C ALA A 149 -6.22 -6.31 12.31
N MET A 150 -6.30 -6.78 11.05
CA MET A 150 -7.48 -6.58 10.22
C MET A 150 -8.71 -7.27 10.81
N LEU A 151 -8.61 -8.53 11.25
CA LEU A 151 -9.73 -9.28 11.83
C LEU A 151 -10.35 -8.57 13.04
N ILE A 152 -9.53 -8.11 13.99
CA ILE A 152 -10.05 -7.38 15.16
C ILE A 152 -10.65 -6.03 14.78
N HIS A 153 -10.15 -5.38 13.72
CA HIS A 153 -10.68 -4.11 13.24
C HIS A 153 -12.04 -4.31 12.56
N VAL A 154 -12.17 -5.33 11.71
CA VAL A 154 -13.44 -5.73 11.11
C VAL A 154 -14.48 -6.06 12.17
N ALA A 155 -14.10 -6.83 13.21
CA ALA A 155 -15.02 -7.16 14.29
C ALA A 155 -15.54 -5.93 15.03
N GLN A 156 -14.68 -4.94 15.29
CA GLN A 156 -15.10 -3.71 15.92
C GLN A 156 -16.05 -2.90 15.02
N MET A 157 -15.71 -2.72 13.74
CA MET A 157 -16.59 -2.00 12.81
C MET A 157 -17.95 -2.70 12.65
N PHE A 158 -17.96 -4.03 12.61
CA PHE A 158 -19.18 -4.83 12.55
C PHE A 158 -20.06 -4.65 13.81
N ALA A 159 -19.45 -4.54 14.99
CA ALA A 159 -20.18 -4.25 16.23
C ALA A 159 -20.84 -2.85 16.21
N PHE A 160 -20.23 -1.87 15.52
CA PHE A 160 -20.75 -0.51 15.38
C PHE A 160 -21.69 -0.31 14.18
N ARG A 161 -22.02 -1.36 13.41
CA ARG A 161 -22.79 -1.25 12.15
C ARG A 161 -24.17 -0.58 12.27
N GLY A 162 -24.80 -0.66 13.45
CA GLY A 162 -26.09 0.00 13.72
C GLY A 162 -25.96 1.49 14.09
N ALA A 163 -24.77 1.95 14.45
CA ALA A 163 -24.49 3.32 14.86
C ALA A 163 -23.73 4.12 13.79
N VAL A 164 -22.90 3.45 12.99
CA VAL A 164 -22.09 4.08 11.93
C VAL A 164 -22.21 3.25 10.66
N ALA A 165 -22.70 3.91 9.61
CA ALA A 165 -22.87 3.32 8.30
C ALA A 165 -21.51 2.89 7.70
N PRO A 166 -21.45 1.82 6.88
CA PRO A 166 -20.20 1.26 6.35
C PRO A 166 -19.29 2.28 5.64
N GLU A 167 -19.87 3.23 4.91
CA GLU A 167 -19.16 4.30 4.21
C GLU A 167 -18.44 5.30 5.13
N ASN A 168 -18.85 5.36 6.40
CA ASN A 168 -18.28 6.25 7.42
C ASN A 168 -17.33 5.51 8.37
N GLN A 169 -17.04 4.23 8.11
CA GLN A 169 -16.07 3.44 8.86
C GLN A 169 -14.62 3.75 8.39
N PRO A 170 -13.61 3.57 9.25
CA PRO A 170 -13.70 3.08 10.63
C PRO A 170 -14.09 4.19 11.62
N ALA A 171 -15.13 3.94 12.42
CA ALA A 171 -15.57 4.82 13.50
C ALA A 171 -14.63 4.78 14.71
N ALA A 172 -13.97 3.64 14.91
CA ALA A 172 -13.07 3.41 16.03
C ALA A 172 -12.00 2.38 15.65
N VAL A 173 -10.79 2.53 16.20
CA VAL A 173 -9.68 1.57 16.07
C VAL A 173 -9.61 0.69 17.32
N PRO A 174 -9.47 -0.65 17.22
CA PRO A 174 -9.52 -1.53 18.40
C PRO A 174 -8.38 -1.32 19.38
N ALA A 175 -8.65 -1.56 20.67
CA ALA A 175 -7.61 -1.57 21.69
C ALA A 175 -6.54 -2.63 21.36
N GLY A 176 -5.26 -2.22 21.41
CA GLY A 176 -4.13 -3.09 21.07
C GLY A 176 -3.84 -3.26 19.58
N TYR A 177 -4.65 -2.67 18.68
CA TYR A 177 -4.38 -2.65 17.24
C TYR A 177 -2.99 -2.09 16.94
N GLU A 178 -2.63 -0.97 17.58
CA GLU A 178 -1.32 -0.34 17.42
C GLU A 178 -0.17 -1.27 17.82
N ARG A 179 -0.34 -2.14 18.83
CA ARG A 179 0.72 -3.08 19.22
C ARG A 179 0.98 -4.14 18.15
N LEU A 180 -0.05 -4.57 17.43
CA LEU A 180 0.08 -5.51 16.31
C LEU A 180 0.76 -4.85 15.11
N VAL A 181 0.46 -3.57 14.89
CA VAL A 181 0.86 -2.84 13.68
C VAL A 181 2.19 -2.11 13.84
N ALA A 182 2.57 -1.71 15.06
CA ALA A 182 3.78 -0.93 15.34
C ALA A 182 5.08 -1.51 14.76
N PRO A 183 5.34 -2.84 14.81
CA PRO A 183 6.54 -3.41 14.18
C PRO A 183 6.60 -3.22 12.66
N PHE A 184 5.47 -2.92 12.03
CA PHE A 184 5.33 -2.76 10.59
C PHE A 184 5.28 -1.29 10.15
N CYS A 185 5.07 -0.36 11.08
CA CYS A 185 5.08 1.07 10.82
C CYS A 185 6.50 1.53 10.45
N ARG A 186 6.58 2.55 9.59
CA ARG A 186 7.84 3.25 9.32
C ARG A 186 8.31 3.88 10.62
N LEU A 187 9.45 3.43 11.15
CA LEU A 187 10.17 4.18 12.17
C LEU A 187 10.62 5.47 11.51
N GLY A 188 10.09 6.60 11.96
CA GLY A 188 10.60 7.90 11.54
C GLY A 188 12.09 7.94 11.87
N LEU A 189 12.92 8.17 10.85
CA LEU A 189 14.32 8.54 11.04
C LEU A 189 14.39 9.99 11.51
#